data_AF-A0A9D5W071-F1
#
_entry.id   AF-A0A9D5W071-F1
#
_cell.length_a   1.000
_cell.length_b   1.000
_cell.length_c   1.000
_cell.angle_alpha   90.00
_cell.angle_beta   90.00
_cell.angle_gamma   90.00
#
_symmetry.space_group_name_H-M   'P 1'
#
loop_
_entity.id
_entity.type
_entity.pdbx_description
1 polymer ?
#
loop_
_entity_poly.entity_id
_entity_poly.type
_entity_poly.pdbx_seq_one_letter_code
_entity_poly.pdbx_strand_id
1 'polypeptide(L)'
;KAVDSSLASKSVGDKVVVTAAMANTGNLSQEMFRVGGIFKIGSKMIDNGFAFINIDKSRTLLGIDGNIHEIALKFKDINDSGDLTIDFWNKYSKNGNEAIGWRDLIPQISAMFGMLKYQKVIMCTIIFSIVGLLIMNTLFMSLYERMYEFGVLRAIGTKPINLASMIVLEACVLAAISIIIGVILGFSFSYYYSVHGLNLSGTEFGGATFTEPLYAVMQVSQYFLNPMYVFIFSIVAAIYPAFYAARLTPAKAMKRSM
;
A
#
# COMPACT_ATOMS: atom_id res chain seq x y z
N LYS A 1 2.56 1.33 33.34
CA LYS A 1 3.87 0.65 33.16
C LYS A 1 4.12 -0.17 34.42
N ALA A 2 4.50 -1.45 34.29
CA ALA A 2 4.30 -2.55 35.25
C ALA A 2 2.87 -3.14 35.25
N VAL A 3 2.44 -3.68 34.09
CA VAL A 3 1.44 -4.75 34.11
C VAL A 3 2.23 -6.02 34.35
N ASP A 4 2.10 -6.52 35.57
CA ASP A 4 2.80 -7.67 36.10
C ASP A 4 2.54 -8.90 35.21
N SER A 5 3.57 -9.74 35.01
CA SER A 5 3.50 -10.99 34.26
C SER A 5 2.51 -12.02 34.86
N SER A 6 1.86 -11.66 35.97
CA SER A 6 0.84 -12.40 36.68
C SER A 6 -0.52 -12.46 35.99
N LEU A 7 -0.85 -11.59 35.03
CA LEU A 7 -2.14 -11.68 34.33
C LEU A 7 -2.19 -12.84 33.33
N ALA A 8 -1.04 -13.20 32.73
CA ALA A 8 -0.94 -14.24 31.72
C ALA A 8 -1.10 -15.68 32.27
N SER A 9 -1.01 -15.87 33.58
CA SER A 9 -1.14 -17.17 34.27
C SER A 9 -2.50 -17.39 34.95
N LYS A 10 -3.42 -16.41 34.86
CA LYS A 10 -4.74 -16.49 35.51
C LYS A 10 -5.74 -17.22 34.64
N SER A 11 -6.62 -17.99 35.28
CA SER A 11 -7.71 -18.72 34.64
C SER A 11 -9.04 -17.99 34.81
N VAL A 12 -10.02 -18.33 33.97
CA VAL A 12 -11.38 -17.81 34.11
C VAL A 12 -11.93 -18.16 35.49
N GLY A 13 -12.50 -17.16 36.18
CA GLY A 13 -12.99 -17.28 37.55
C GLY A 13 -12.02 -16.79 38.63
N ASP A 14 -10.74 -16.56 38.31
CA ASP A 14 -9.76 -16.04 39.25
C ASP A 14 -10.09 -14.59 39.67
N LYS A 15 -9.70 -14.25 40.89
CA LYS A 15 -9.78 -12.88 41.41
C LYS A 15 -8.50 -12.12 41.07
N VAL A 16 -8.66 -10.92 40.53
CA VAL A 16 -7.57 -10.01 40.17
C VAL A 16 -7.84 -8.65 40.81
N VAL A 17 -6.83 -8.07 41.45
CA VAL A 17 -6.90 -6.72 42.00
C VAL A 17 -6.33 -5.77 40.96
N VAL A 18 -7.15 -4.83 40.51
CA VAL A 18 -6.72 -3.77 39.59
C VAL A 18 -6.45 -2.52 40.40
N THR A 19 -5.24 -2.00 40.26
CA THR A 19 -4.84 -0.72 40.87
C THR A 19 -4.78 0.35 39.79
N ALA A 20 -5.48 1.46 40.00
CA ALA A 20 -5.42 2.63 39.12
C ALA A 20 -5.27 3.90 39.96
N ALA A 21 -4.64 4.93 39.39
CA ALA A 21 -4.63 6.25 40.00
C ALA A 21 -5.91 7.00 39.62
N MET A 22 -6.58 7.61 40.61
CA MET A 22 -7.76 8.44 40.35
C MET A 22 -7.39 9.69 39.56
N ALA A 23 -8.22 10.06 38.59
CA ALA A 23 -7.91 11.12 37.62
C ALA A 23 -7.74 12.50 38.28
N ASN A 24 -8.53 12.81 39.30
CA ASN A 24 -8.57 14.15 39.92
C ASN A 24 -7.59 14.31 41.08
N THR A 25 -7.30 13.25 41.83
CA THR A 25 -6.53 13.31 43.09
C THR A 25 -5.19 12.59 43.01
N GLY A 26 -4.96 11.75 42.00
CA GLY A 26 -3.74 10.93 41.88
C GLY A 26 -3.62 9.82 42.92
N ASN A 27 -4.59 9.71 43.84
CA ASN A 27 -4.62 8.67 44.85
C ASN A 27 -4.86 7.30 44.20
N LEU A 28 -4.23 6.28 44.76
CA LEU A 28 -4.41 4.90 44.30
C LEU A 28 -5.77 4.38 44.74
N SER A 29 -6.57 3.93 43.78
CA SER A 29 -7.80 3.19 43.98
C SER A 29 -7.56 1.73 43.58
N GLN A 30 -8.09 0.82 44.38
CA GLN A 30 -7.97 -0.62 44.15
C GLN A 30 -9.36 -1.24 44.18
N GLU A 31 -9.74 -1.92 43.09
CA GLU A 31 -10.93 -2.76 43.07
C GLU A 31 -10.56 -4.20 42.71
N MET A 32 -11.32 -5.14 43.27
CA MET A 32 -11.20 -6.56 42.97
C MET A 32 -12.21 -6.95 41.90
N PHE A 33 -11.70 -7.52 40.82
CA PHE A 33 -12.49 -8.06 39.72
C PHE A 33 -12.35 -9.58 39.66
N ARG A 34 -13.31 -10.23 39.01
CA ARG A 34 -13.21 -11.65 38.62
C ARG A 34 -13.00 -11.74 37.12
N VAL A 35 -12.12 -12.65 36.69
CA VAL A 35 -11.84 -12.88 35.27
C VAL A 35 -13.06 -13.56 34.63
N GLY A 36 -13.77 -12.83 33.76
CA GLY A 36 -14.92 -13.36 33.01
C GLY A 36 -14.54 -14.07 31.71
N GLY A 37 -13.36 -13.76 31.16
CA GLY A 37 -12.87 -14.35 29.91
C GLY A 37 -11.44 -13.92 29.62
N ILE A 38 -10.75 -14.70 28.80
CA ILE A 38 -9.37 -14.44 28.35
C ILE A 38 -9.40 -14.37 26.83
N PHE A 39 -8.86 -13.30 26.26
CA PHE A 39 -8.71 -13.13 24.82
C PHE A 39 -7.24 -13.21 24.43
N LYS A 40 -6.98 -13.58 23.18
CA LYS A 40 -5.64 -13.53 22.57
C LYS A 40 -5.77 -12.87 21.21
N ILE A 41 -5.12 -11.73 21.06
CA ILE A 41 -5.00 -10.97 19.80
C ILE A 41 -3.71 -11.39 19.08
N GLY A 42 -2.74 -11.97 19.80
CA GLY A 42 -1.54 -12.60 19.24
C GLY A 42 -0.32 -11.67 19.13
N SER A 43 -0.43 -10.44 19.62
CA SER A 43 0.71 -9.62 20.00
C SER A 43 0.91 -9.73 21.52
N LYS A 44 2.07 -10.22 21.96
CA LYS A 44 2.39 -10.33 23.40
C LYS A 44 2.29 -8.99 24.14
N MET A 45 2.58 -7.88 23.45
CA MET A 45 2.47 -6.53 24.03
C MET A 45 1.01 -6.18 24.34
N ILE A 46 0.09 -6.49 23.43
CA ILE A 46 -1.34 -6.20 23.59
C ILE A 46 -1.97 -7.19 24.57
N ASP A 47 -1.69 -8.49 24.41
CA ASP A 47 -2.28 -9.55 25.23
C ASP A 47 -1.93 -9.40 26.72
N ASN A 48 -0.72 -8.94 27.04
CA ASN A 48 -0.30 -8.71 28.42
C ASN A 48 -0.56 -7.28 28.92
N GLY A 49 -0.92 -6.36 28.02
CA GLY A 49 -1.01 -4.93 28.33
C GLY A 49 -2.43 -4.41 28.57
N PHE A 50 -3.45 -5.14 28.12
CA PHE A 50 -4.84 -4.67 28.12
C PHE A 50 -5.77 -5.59 28.91
N ALA A 51 -6.71 -4.97 29.64
CA ALA A 51 -7.81 -5.64 30.29
C ALA A 51 -9.10 -4.83 30.07
N PHE A 52 -10.21 -5.52 29.85
CA PHE A 52 -11.52 -4.89 29.69
C PHE A 52 -12.34 -5.06 30.96
N ILE A 53 -12.89 -3.94 31.45
CA ILE A 53 -13.81 -3.90 32.60
C ILE A 53 -15.06 -3.13 32.22
N ASN A 54 -16.12 -3.28 33.03
CA ASN A 54 -17.35 -2.52 32.82
C ASN A 54 -17.11 -1.01 33.02
N ILE A 55 -17.73 -0.18 32.19
CA ILE A 55 -17.54 1.29 32.19
C ILE A 55 -18.00 1.97 33.48
N ASP A 56 -19.05 1.47 34.13
CA ASP A 56 -19.52 2.06 35.39
C ASP A 56 -18.51 1.80 36.51
N LYS A 57 -17.92 0.60 36.50
CA LYS A 57 -16.84 0.23 37.43
C LYS A 57 -15.54 0.97 37.15
N SER A 58 -15.20 1.23 35.88
CA SER A 58 -14.01 2.02 35.56
C SER A 58 -14.16 3.47 36.01
N ARG A 59 -15.35 4.07 35.91
CA ARG A 59 -15.64 5.42 36.38
C ARG A 59 -15.43 5.56 37.89
N THR A 60 -15.96 4.62 38.68
CA THR A 60 -15.74 4.60 40.14
C THR A 60 -14.28 4.38 40.49
N LEU A 61 -13.60 3.46 39.80
CA LEU A 61 -12.17 3.18 40.03
C LEU A 61 -11.28 4.41 39.74
N LEU A 62 -11.60 5.16 38.68
CA LEU A 62 -10.85 6.36 38.28
C LEU A 62 -11.33 7.65 38.99
N GLY A 63 -12.42 7.59 39.77
CA GLY A 63 -12.99 8.75 40.45
C GLY A 63 -13.53 9.83 39.49
N ILE A 64 -14.07 9.41 38.34
CA ILE A 64 -14.61 10.30 37.29
C ILE A 64 -16.11 10.10 37.09
N ASP A 65 -16.87 10.04 38.20
CA ASP A 65 -18.30 9.77 38.18
C ASP A 65 -19.05 10.68 37.18
N GLY A 66 -19.80 10.06 36.27
CA GLY A 66 -20.54 10.73 35.20
C GLY A 66 -19.71 11.20 34.00
N ASN A 67 -18.38 11.30 34.12
CA ASN A 67 -17.47 11.71 33.06
C ASN A 67 -16.87 10.51 32.30
N ILE A 68 -16.24 10.79 31.17
CA ILE A 68 -15.58 9.80 30.30
C ILE A 68 -14.18 10.30 29.98
N HIS A 69 -13.19 9.41 30.08
CA HIS A 69 -11.80 9.74 29.76
C HIS A 69 -11.55 9.84 28.26
N GLU A 70 -12.06 8.87 27.49
CA GLU A 70 -11.80 8.77 26.05
C GLU A 70 -13.03 8.23 25.31
N ILE A 71 -13.28 8.74 24.11
CA ILE A 71 -14.32 8.24 23.20
C ILE A 71 -13.64 7.83 21.90
N ALA A 72 -13.60 6.52 21.63
CA ALA A 72 -13.08 6.00 20.37
C ALA A 72 -14.17 6.04 19.29
N LEU A 73 -13.88 6.70 18.17
CA LEU A 73 -14.79 6.81 17.03
C LEU A 73 -14.19 6.12 15.81
N LYS A 74 -15.00 5.30 15.14
CA LYS A 74 -14.62 4.62 13.90
C LYS A 74 -15.26 5.31 12.70
N PHE A 75 -14.42 5.88 11.85
CA PHE A 75 -14.84 6.45 10.57
C PHE A 75 -15.13 5.35 9.54
N LYS A 76 -16.00 5.64 8.57
CA LYS A 76 -16.27 4.73 7.45
C LYS A 76 -15.10 4.70 6.46
N ASP A 77 -14.53 5.87 6.16
CA ASP A 77 -13.32 6.00 5.37
C ASP A 77 -12.11 6.23 6.29
N ILE A 78 -11.00 5.56 6.00
CA ILE A 78 -9.75 5.69 6.74
C ILE A 78 -8.99 6.97 6.40
N ASN A 79 -9.31 7.60 5.26
CA ASN A 79 -8.71 8.88 4.87
C ASN A 79 -9.25 10.01 5.74
N ASP A 80 -10.55 10.02 6.03
CA ASP A 80 -11.20 11.03 6.86
C ASP A 80 -10.65 11.05 8.29
N SER A 81 -10.35 9.87 8.84
CA SER A 81 -9.81 9.75 10.20
C SER A 81 -8.37 10.24 10.35
N GLY A 82 -7.66 10.41 9.23
CA GLY A 82 -6.28 10.91 9.18
C GLY A 82 -6.15 12.33 8.61
N ASP A 83 -7.27 12.95 8.20
CA ASP A 83 -7.30 14.31 7.67
C ASP A 83 -7.81 15.28 8.73
N LEU A 84 -6.88 15.95 9.40
CA LEU A 84 -7.16 16.93 10.43
C LEU A 84 -7.78 18.23 9.88
N THR A 85 -7.81 18.42 8.56
CA THR A 85 -8.42 19.62 7.94
C THR A 85 -9.94 19.57 7.93
N ILE A 86 -10.53 18.40 8.17
CA ILE A 86 -11.97 18.23 8.25
C ILE A 86 -12.52 18.96 9.49
N ASP A 87 -13.60 19.73 9.30
CA ASP A 87 -14.27 20.52 10.34
C ASP A 87 -14.65 19.72 11.61
N PHE A 88 -14.75 18.40 11.49
CA PHE A 88 -14.97 17.47 12.61
C PHE A 88 -13.98 17.71 13.75
N TRP A 89 -12.67 17.72 13.46
CA TRP A 89 -11.63 17.81 14.48
C TRP A 89 -11.67 19.16 15.18
N ASN A 90 -11.80 20.25 14.40
CA ASN A 90 -11.93 21.60 14.93
C ASN A 90 -13.21 21.80 15.77
N LYS A 91 -14.29 21.08 15.45
CA LYS A 91 -15.55 21.16 16.20
C LYS A 91 -15.46 20.48 17.56
N TYR A 92 -14.81 19.32 17.64
CA TYR A 92 -14.75 18.50 18.85
C TYR A 92 -13.50 18.72 19.71
N SER A 93 -12.43 19.29 19.15
CA SER A 93 -11.23 19.72 19.90
C SER A 93 -11.43 21.08 20.59
N LYS A 94 -12.57 21.25 21.28
CA LYS A 94 -12.97 22.46 21.99
C LYS A 94 -13.41 22.12 23.42
N ASN A 95 -13.41 23.13 24.29
CA ASN A 95 -13.87 23.02 25.68
C ASN A 95 -13.07 22.02 26.54
N GLY A 96 -11.75 21.96 26.34
CA GLY A 96 -10.86 21.06 27.10
C GLY A 96 -10.80 19.62 26.58
N ASN A 97 -11.51 19.32 25.49
CA ASN A 97 -11.38 18.05 24.77
C ASN A 97 -10.29 18.16 23.70
N GLU A 98 -9.52 17.09 23.54
CA GLU A 98 -8.53 16.93 22.47
C GLU A 98 -9.02 15.83 21.52
N ALA A 99 -9.30 16.20 20.27
CA ALA A 99 -9.69 15.25 19.24
C ALA A 99 -8.47 14.91 18.38
N ILE A 100 -7.98 13.68 18.50
CA ILE A 100 -6.74 13.22 17.87
C ILE A 100 -7.03 12.13 16.84
N GLY A 101 -6.43 12.26 15.64
CA GLY A 101 -6.53 11.26 14.59
C GLY A 101 -5.64 10.05 14.85
N TRP A 102 -5.95 8.92 14.21
CA TRP A 102 -5.17 7.67 14.39
C TRP A 102 -3.68 7.84 14.01
N ARG A 103 -3.40 8.75 13.06
CA ARG A 103 -2.04 9.02 12.59
C ARG A 103 -1.16 9.65 13.66
N ASP A 104 -1.76 10.45 14.54
CA ASP A 104 -1.05 11.12 15.64
C ASP A 104 -1.06 10.27 16.91
N LEU A 105 -2.12 9.47 17.14
CA LEU A 105 -2.17 8.49 18.23
C LEU A 105 -1.09 7.42 18.09
N ILE A 106 -0.82 6.96 16.85
CA ILE A 106 0.17 5.91 16.57
C ILE A 106 1.07 6.37 15.40
N PRO A 107 2.00 7.32 15.65
CA PRO A 107 2.81 7.92 14.60
C PRO A 107 3.76 6.92 13.94
N GLN A 108 4.13 5.84 14.64
CA GLN A 108 4.98 4.78 14.07
C GLN A 108 4.28 4.07 12.89
N ILE A 109 3.00 3.71 13.04
CA ILE A 109 2.23 3.04 11.98
C ILE A 109 1.98 4.01 10.82
N SER A 110 1.67 5.28 11.11
CA SER A 110 1.52 6.32 10.08
C SER A 110 2.80 6.49 9.24
N ALA A 111 3.96 6.57 9.91
CA ALA A 111 5.26 6.68 9.24
C ALA A 111 5.55 5.47 8.35
N MET A 112 5.17 4.26 8.76
CA MET A 112 5.34 3.05 7.94
C MET A 112 4.48 3.07 6.68
N PHE A 113 3.21 3.46 6.78
CA PHE A 113 2.38 3.66 5.58
C PHE A 113 2.96 4.73 4.65
N GLY A 114 3.52 5.80 5.21
CA GLY A 114 4.27 6.80 4.46
C GLY A 114 5.47 6.20 3.71
N MET A 115 6.29 5.39 4.39
CA MET A 115 7.45 4.72 3.80
C MET A 115 7.05 3.74 2.68
N LEU A 116 5.98 2.97 2.87
CA LEU A 116 5.43 2.09 1.84
C LEU A 116 5.02 2.84 0.58
N LYS A 117 4.45 4.06 0.72
CA LYS A 117 4.12 4.91 -0.42
C LYS A 117 5.38 5.32 -1.19
N TYR A 118 6.44 5.75 -0.51
CA TYR A 118 7.70 6.11 -1.16
C TYR A 118 8.37 4.91 -1.81
N GLN A 119 8.42 3.77 -1.13
CA GLN A 119 8.93 2.51 -1.68
C GLN A 119 8.18 2.13 -2.96
N LYS A 120 6.85 2.23 -2.97
CA LYS A 120 6.03 1.95 -4.13
C LYS A 120 6.40 2.84 -5.32
N VAL A 121 6.56 4.14 -5.10
CA VAL A 121 6.95 5.09 -6.15
C VAL A 121 8.31 4.72 -6.73
N ILE A 122 9.32 4.50 -5.88
CA ILE A 122 10.68 4.13 -6.31
C ILE A 122 10.66 2.83 -7.11
N MET A 123 9.98 1.80 -6.60
CA MET A 123 9.90 0.49 -7.26
C MET A 123 9.20 0.59 -8.62
N CYS A 124 8.08 1.33 -8.70
CA CYS A 124 7.42 1.62 -9.96
C CYS A 124 8.39 2.30 -10.93
N THR A 125 9.04 3.41 -10.54
CA THR A 125 9.97 4.13 -11.42
C THR A 125 11.06 3.21 -11.98
N ILE A 126 11.63 2.32 -11.17
CA ILE A 126 12.65 1.36 -11.61
C ILE A 126 12.06 0.37 -12.63
N ILE A 127 10.92 -0.24 -12.32
CA ILE A 127 10.27 -1.21 -13.22
C ILE A 127 9.90 -0.56 -14.55
N PHE A 128 9.27 0.61 -14.52
CA PHE A 128 8.91 1.35 -15.73
C PHE A 128 10.15 1.69 -16.56
N SER A 129 11.25 2.12 -15.93
CA SER A 129 12.51 2.40 -16.63
C SER A 129 13.08 1.16 -17.32
N ILE A 130 13.11 0.03 -16.62
CA ILE A 130 13.56 -1.26 -17.16
C ILE A 130 12.70 -1.67 -18.35
N VAL A 131 11.37 -1.65 -18.20
CA VAL A 131 10.43 -1.99 -19.28
C VAL A 131 10.62 -1.09 -20.50
N GLY A 132 10.79 0.22 -20.31
CA GLY A 132 11.09 1.16 -21.38
C GLY A 132 12.37 0.80 -22.13
N LEU A 133 13.45 0.47 -21.40
CA LEU A 133 14.72 0.04 -21.99
C LEU A 133 14.59 -1.29 -22.75
N LEU A 134 13.82 -2.26 -22.24
CA LEU A 134 13.56 -3.53 -22.93
C LEU A 134 12.85 -3.28 -24.27
N ILE A 135 11.76 -2.50 -24.25
CA ILE A 135 11.00 -2.17 -25.46
C ILE A 135 11.91 -1.46 -26.47
N MET A 136 12.68 -0.47 -26.03
CA MET A 136 13.62 0.23 -26.88
C MET A 136 14.62 -0.72 -27.53
N ASN A 137 15.22 -1.64 -26.76
CA ASN A 137 16.18 -2.60 -27.28
C ASN A 137 15.57 -3.52 -28.34
N THR A 138 14.36 -4.05 -28.08
CA THR A 138 13.64 -4.89 -29.04
C THR A 138 13.30 -4.14 -30.32
N LEU A 139 12.82 -2.90 -30.21
CA LEU A 139 12.52 -2.06 -31.37
C LEU A 139 13.79 -1.73 -32.16
N PHE A 140 14.88 -1.37 -31.49
CA PHE A 140 16.16 -1.14 -32.18
C PHE A 140 16.64 -2.39 -32.93
N MET A 141 16.51 -3.57 -32.34
CA MET A 141 16.87 -4.80 -33.02
C MET A 141 16.01 -5.03 -34.28
N SER A 142 14.69 -4.92 -34.16
CA SER A 142 13.74 -5.02 -35.30
C SER A 142 14.08 -3.99 -36.40
N LEU A 143 14.45 -2.77 -36.02
CA LEU A 143 14.89 -1.72 -36.95
C LEU A 143 16.17 -2.08 -37.70
N TYR A 144 17.16 -2.67 -37.02
CA TYR A 144 18.44 -3.03 -37.66
C TYR A 144 18.29 -4.19 -38.64
N GLU A 145 17.46 -5.18 -38.32
CA GLU A 145 17.17 -6.30 -39.22
C GLU A 145 16.45 -5.85 -40.50
N ARG A 146 15.51 -4.91 -40.38
CA ARG A 146 14.67 -4.42 -41.49
C ARG A 146 15.17 -3.12 -42.12
N MET A 147 16.41 -2.71 -41.82
CA MET A 147 16.94 -1.41 -42.25
C MET A 147 16.99 -1.27 -43.78
N TYR A 148 17.29 -2.36 -44.50
CA TYR A 148 17.28 -2.39 -45.96
C TYR A 148 15.88 -2.17 -46.54
N GLU A 149 14.88 -2.87 -46.00
CA GLU A 149 13.47 -2.75 -46.42
C GLU A 149 12.95 -1.32 -46.23
N PHE A 150 13.24 -0.70 -45.08
CA PHE A 150 12.89 0.69 -44.81
C PHE A 150 13.61 1.67 -45.74
N GLY A 151 14.84 1.37 -46.15
CA GLY A 151 15.57 2.12 -47.16
C GLY A 151 14.90 2.08 -48.54
N VAL A 152 14.44 0.91 -48.98
CA VAL A 152 13.70 0.72 -50.24
C VAL A 152 12.35 1.45 -50.20
N LEU A 153 11.60 1.33 -49.11
CA LEU A 153 10.31 2.03 -48.94
C LEU A 153 10.47 3.55 -49.01
N ARG A 154 11.55 4.08 -48.45
CA ARG A 154 11.91 5.50 -48.55
C ARG A 154 12.30 5.91 -49.98
N ALA A 155 12.97 5.04 -50.73
CA ALA A 155 13.34 5.31 -52.13
C ALA A 155 12.12 5.34 -53.06
N ILE A 156 11.08 4.56 -52.77
CA ILE A 156 9.80 4.56 -53.52
C ILE A 156 8.89 5.74 -53.10
N GLY A 157 9.31 6.57 -52.14
CA GLY A 157 8.62 7.81 -51.75
C GLY A 157 7.76 7.71 -50.49
N THR A 158 7.91 6.66 -49.68
CA THR A 158 7.18 6.54 -48.42
C THR A 158 7.56 7.67 -47.45
N LYS A 159 6.53 8.35 -46.90
CA LYS A 159 6.73 9.42 -45.93
C LYS A 159 7.34 8.87 -44.63
N PRO A 160 8.30 9.58 -44.00
CA PRO A 160 8.94 9.13 -42.75
C PRO A 160 7.95 8.94 -41.60
N ILE A 161 6.83 9.67 -41.60
CA ILE A 161 5.76 9.52 -40.60
C ILE A 161 5.03 8.17 -40.70
N ASN A 162 4.91 7.60 -41.90
CA ASN A 162 4.26 6.29 -42.09
C ASN A 162 5.18 5.18 -41.54
N LEU A 163 6.49 5.33 -41.71
CA LEU A 163 7.49 4.44 -41.13
C LEU A 163 7.44 4.47 -39.60
N ALA A 164 7.44 5.67 -39.02
CA ALA A 164 7.32 5.85 -37.57
C ALA A 164 6.01 5.26 -37.03
N SER A 165 4.90 5.46 -37.74
CA SER A 165 3.58 4.93 -37.34
C SER A 165 3.56 3.41 -37.34
N MET A 166 4.24 2.76 -38.30
CA MET A 166 4.37 1.30 -38.33
C MET A 166 5.12 0.76 -37.11
N ILE A 167 6.22 1.43 -36.71
CA ILE A 167 7.01 1.05 -35.53
C ILE A 167 6.21 1.24 -34.24
N VAL A 168 5.49 2.36 -34.12
CA VAL A 168 4.60 2.60 -32.98
C VAL A 168 3.48 1.56 -32.92
N LEU A 169 2.91 1.15 -34.06
CA LEU A 169 1.91 0.07 -34.11
C LEU A 169 2.50 -1.27 -33.67
N GLU A 170 3.71 -1.61 -34.09
CA GLU A 170 4.40 -2.83 -33.62
C GLU A 170 4.57 -2.81 -32.09
N ALA A 171 4.99 -1.66 -31.54
CA ALA A 171 5.08 -1.47 -30.10
C ALA A 171 3.72 -1.56 -29.39
N CYS A 172 2.66 -1.00 -29.97
CA CYS A 172 1.30 -1.09 -29.43
C CYS A 172 0.81 -2.54 -29.35
N VAL A 173 1.06 -3.34 -30.40
CA VAL A 173 0.67 -4.76 -30.43
C VAL A 173 1.45 -5.56 -29.38
N LEU A 174 2.76 -5.35 -29.29
CA LEU A 174 3.59 -5.97 -28.26
C LEU A 174 3.09 -5.61 -26.85
N ALA A 175 2.83 -4.32 -26.59
CA ALA A 175 2.33 -3.84 -25.31
C ALA A 175 0.95 -4.44 -24.98
N ALA A 176 0.04 -4.52 -25.94
CA ALA A 176 -1.29 -5.10 -25.73
C ALA A 176 -1.22 -6.58 -25.34
N ILE A 177 -0.40 -7.37 -26.03
CA ILE A 177 -0.20 -8.79 -25.72
C ILE A 177 0.43 -8.95 -24.33
N SER A 178 1.47 -8.18 -24.02
CA SER A 178 2.13 -8.21 -22.71
C SER A 178 1.18 -7.83 -21.57
N ILE A 179 0.31 -6.84 -21.78
CA ILE A 179 -0.69 -6.42 -20.79
C ILE A 179 -1.72 -7.51 -20.54
N ILE A 180 -2.26 -8.13 -21.59
CA ILE A 180 -3.26 -9.20 -21.44
C ILE A 180 -2.67 -10.33 -20.60
N ILE A 181 -1.47 -10.79 -20.94
CA ILE A 181 -0.77 -11.85 -20.20
C ILE A 181 -0.46 -11.40 -18.77
N GLY A 182 0.04 -10.18 -18.59
CA GLY A 182 0.39 -9.62 -17.29
C GLY A 182 -0.80 -9.45 -16.35
N VAL A 183 -1.96 -9.02 -16.87
CA VAL A 183 -3.20 -8.90 -16.10
C VAL A 183 -3.71 -10.27 -15.68
N ILE A 184 -3.70 -11.25 -16.58
CA ILE A 184 -4.14 -12.62 -16.25
C ILE A 184 -3.26 -13.22 -15.14
N LEU A 185 -1.93 -13.10 -15.27
CA LEU A 185 -1.01 -13.59 -14.25
C LEU A 185 -1.17 -12.81 -12.93
N GLY A 186 -1.19 -11.48 -13.00
CA GLY A 186 -1.33 -10.62 -11.81
C GLY A 186 -2.64 -10.85 -11.06
N PHE A 187 -3.74 -11.02 -11.78
CA PHE A 187 -5.04 -11.41 -11.21
C PHE A 187 -4.97 -12.80 -10.57
N SER A 188 -4.35 -13.78 -11.23
CA SER A 188 -4.23 -15.14 -10.69
C SER A 188 -3.44 -15.17 -9.38
N PHE A 189 -2.31 -14.46 -9.33
CA PHE A 189 -1.52 -14.32 -8.10
C PHE A 189 -2.30 -13.58 -7.00
N SER A 190 -2.92 -12.45 -7.34
CA SER A 190 -3.69 -11.67 -6.37
C SER A 190 -4.88 -12.44 -5.82
N TYR A 191 -5.57 -13.22 -6.66
CA TYR A 191 -6.66 -14.10 -6.26
C TYR A 191 -6.16 -15.21 -5.33
N TYR A 192 -5.04 -15.86 -5.67
CA TYR A 192 -4.44 -16.90 -4.82
C TYR A 192 -4.16 -16.39 -3.40
N TYR A 193 -3.54 -15.21 -3.27
CA TYR A 193 -3.26 -14.59 -1.98
C TYR A 193 -4.48 -13.93 -1.32
N SER A 194 -5.51 -13.58 -2.09
CA SER A 194 -6.79 -13.14 -1.53
C SER A 194 -7.54 -14.29 -0.84
N VAL A 195 -7.37 -15.53 -1.31
CA VAL A 195 -8.04 -16.71 -0.73
C VAL A 195 -7.21 -17.34 0.39
N HIS A 196 -5.92 -17.56 0.16
CA HIS A 196 -5.06 -18.26 1.13
C HIS A 196 -4.48 -17.32 2.19
N GLY A 197 -4.44 -16.02 1.91
CA GLY A 197 -3.75 -15.04 2.75
C GLY A 197 -2.22 -15.20 2.68
N LEU A 198 -1.51 -14.11 2.90
CA LEU A 198 -0.08 -14.14 3.20
C LEU A 198 0.08 -14.41 4.70
N ASN A 199 0.49 -15.64 5.02
CA ASN A 199 0.79 -16.00 6.40
C ASN A 199 2.11 -15.35 6.82
N LEU A 200 2.01 -14.18 7.45
CA LEU A 200 3.13 -13.48 8.09
C LEU A 200 3.13 -13.73 9.61
N SER A 201 2.42 -14.77 10.08
CA SER A 201 2.24 -15.03 11.50
C SER A 201 3.60 -15.16 12.20
N GLY A 202 3.80 -14.34 13.25
CA GLY A 202 5.04 -14.30 14.03
C GLY A 202 6.12 -13.36 13.49
N THR A 203 5.86 -12.67 12.37
CA THR A 203 6.77 -11.62 11.87
C THR A 203 6.43 -10.30 12.55
N GLU A 204 7.44 -9.68 13.17
CA GLU A 204 7.34 -8.33 13.72
C GLU A 204 7.74 -7.33 12.64
N PHE A 205 6.82 -6.42 12.29
CA PHE A 205 7.13 -5.30 11.41
C PHE A 205 6.66 -4.02 12.08
N GLY A 206 7.62 -3.17 12.44
CA GLY A 206 7.30 -1.86 12.97
C GLY A 206 6.66 -1.83 14.37
N GLY A 207 6.99 -2.81 15.21
CA GLY A 207 6.44 -2.91 16.58
C GLY A 207 5.04 -3.54 16.66
N ALA A 208 4.45 -3.92 15.53
CA ALA A 208 3.27 -4.77 15.48
C ALA A 208 3.66 -6.20 15.06
N THR A 209 3.20 -7.19 15.84
CA THR A 209 3.28 -8.60 15.45
C THR A 209 2.08 -8.90 14.56
N PHE A 210 2.33 -9.38 13.34
CA PHE A 210 1.24 -9.89 12.50
C PHE A 210 0.81 -11.26 13.05
N THR A 211 -0.44 -11.36 13.46
CA THR A 211 -1.04 -12.63 13.91
C THR A 211 -2.02 -13.17 12.87
N GLU A 212 -2.77 -12.28 12.22
CA GLU A 212 -3.70 -12.64 11.15
C GLU A 212 -3.02 -12.62 9.78
N PRO A 213 -3.43 -13.51 8.85
CA PRO A 213 -2.94 -13.48 7.48
C PRO A 213 -3.29 -12.15 6.80
N LEU A 214 -2.35 -11.57 6.07
CA LEU A 214 -2.65 -10.41 5.24
C LEU A 214 -3.35 -10.87 3.97
N TYR A 215 -4.58 -10.43 3.76
CA TYR A 215 -5.34 -10.72 2.55
C TYR A 215 -5.12 -9.64 1.50
N ALA A 216 -4.87 -10.06 0.27
CA ALA A 216 -4.78 -9.14 -0.86
C ALA A 216 -6.17 -8.54 -1.14
N VAL A 217 -6.30 -7.21 -1.03
CA VAL A 217 -7.53 -6.51 -1.40
C VAL A 217 -7.53 -6.25 -2.90
N MET A 218 -8.43 -6.91 -3.62
CA MET A 218 -8.57 -6.72 -5.06
C MET A 218 -9.49 -5.53 -5.36
N GLN A 219 -8.91 -4.41 -5.78
CA GLN A 219 -9.68 -3.28 -6.30
C GLN A 219 -9.75 -3.36 -7.83
N VAL A 220 -10.97 -3.40 -8.39
CA VAL A 220 -11.19 -3.48 -9.84
C VAL A 220 -10.48 -2.35 -10.59
N SER A 221 -10.47 -1.14 -10.01
CA SER A 221 -9.77 0.02 -10.57
C SER A 221 -8.29 -0.24 -10.86
N GLN A 222 -7.61 -1.06 -10.03
CA GLN A 222 -6.18 -1.34 -10.20
C GLN A 222 -5.90 -2.21 -11.43
N TYR A 223 -6.84 -3.07 -11.83
CA TYR A 223 -6.70 -3.94 -12.99
C TYR A 223 -6.99 -3.23 -14.32
N PHE A 224 -7.58 -2.04 -14.29
CA PHE A 224 -7.80 -1.21 -15.48
C PHE A 224 -6.82 -0.04 -15.54
N LEU A 225 -6.65 0.70 -14.45
CA LEU A 225 -5.81 1.91 -14.42
C LEU A 225 -4.32 1.57 -14.53
N ASN A 226 -3.82 0.57 -13.78
CA ASN A 226 -2.39 0.28 -13.80
C ASN A 226 -1.91 -0.23 -15.16
N PRO A 227 -2.60 -1.18 -15.83
CA PRO A 227 -2.22 -1.58 -17.18
C PRO A 227 -2.37 -0.46 -18.20
N MET A 228 -3.35 0.43 -18.04
CA MET A 228 -3.47 1.62 -18.88
C MET A 228 -2.24 2.53 -18.76
N TYR A 229 -1.73 2.76 -17.55
CA TYR A 229 -0.48 3.52 -17.35
C TYR A 229 0.71 2.83 -18.03
N VAL A 230 0.82 1.50 -17.94
CA VAL A 230 1.87 0.73 -18.63
C VAL A 230 1.74 0.80 -20.15
N PHE A 231 0.52 0.77 -20.68
CA PHE A 231 0.27 0.92 -22.11
C PHE A 231 0.73 2.27 -22.63
N ILE A 232 0.29 3.35 -21.98
CA ILE A 232 0.67 4.72 -22.33
C ILE A 232 2.19 4.88 -22.24
N PHE A 233 2.80 4.38 -21.16
CA PHE A 233 4.25 4.46 -20.99
C PHE A 233 5.02 3.70 -22.08
N SER A 234 4.57 2.50 -22.45
CA SER A 234 5.16 1.70 -23.53
C SER A 234 5.12 2.43 -24.87
N ILE A 235 4.00 3.10 -25.18
CA ILE A 235 3.88 3.91 -26.40
C ILE A 235 4.87 5.08 -26.34
N VAL A 236 4.93 5.80 -25.23
CA VAL A 236 5.86 6.94 -25.05
C VAL A 236 7.31 6.49 -25.22
N ALA A 237 7.68 5.34 -24.66
CA ALA A 237 9.01 4.76 -24.83
C ALA A 237 9.31 4.40 -26.30
N ALA A 238 8.32 3.92 -27.05
CA ALA A 238 8.46 3.56 -28.47
C ALA A 238 8.55 4.76 -29.42
N ILE A 239 8.10 5.94 -29.01
CA ILE A 239 8.20 7.18 -29.81
C ILE A 239 9.68 7.51 -30.11
N TYR A 240 10.58 7.32 -29.14
CA TYR A 240 12.01 7.62 -29.33
C TYR A 240 12.66 6.82 -30.48
N PRO A 241 12.63 5.47 -30.49
CA PRO A 241 13.16 4.69 -31.61
C PRO A 241 12.40 4.92 -32.91
N ALA A 242 11.08 5.18 -32.88
CA ALA A 242 10.30 5.50 -34.08
C ALA A 242 10.77 6.81 -34.75
N PHE A 243 11.03 7.86 -33.96
CA PHE A 243 11.61 9.11 -34.47
C PHE A 243 13.04 8.92 -34.99
N TYR A 244 13.84 8.10 -34.31
CA TYR A 244 15.19 7.76 -34.75
C TYR A 244 15.16 7.07 -36.12
N ALA A 245 14.27 6.09 -36.31
CA ALA A 245 14.09 5.39 -37.58
C ALA A 245 13.62 6.32 -38.72
N ALA A 246 12.67 7.22 -38.45
CA ALA A 246 12.18 8.18 -39.42
C ALA A 246 13.28 9.11 -39.96
N ARG A 247 14.33 9.38 -39.16
CA ARG A 247 15.46 10.24 -39.53
C ARG A 247 16.62 9.48 -40.16
N LEU A 248 16.62 8.15 -40.20
CA LEU A 248 17.65 7.38 -40.88
C LEU A 248 17.64 7.71 -42.38
N THR A 249 18.81 8.08 -42.89
CA THR A 249 19.01 8.46 -44.29
C THR A 249 19.38 7.21 -45.11
N PRO A 250 18.75 6.95 -46.27
CA PRO A 250 18.95 5.73 -47.07
C PRO A 250 20.42 5.43 -47.39
N ALA A 251 21.23 6.47 -47.62
CA ALA A 251 22.65 6.35 -47.98
C ALA A 251 23.54 5.77 -46.87
N LYS A 252 23.17 5.89 -45.59
CA LYS A 252 23.91 5.27 -44.47
C LYS A 252 23.52 3.81 -44.25
N ALA A 253 22.31 3.42 -44.65
CA ALA A 253 21.82 2.05 -44.52
C ALA A 253 22.47 1.10 -45.53
N MET A 254 22.60 1.52 -46.80
CA MET A 254 23.20 0.70 -47.86
C MET A 254 24.72 0.55 -47.78
N LYS A 255 25.42 1.44 -47.06
CA LYS A 255 26.89 1.40 -46.93
C LYS A 255 27.41 0.41 -45.87
N ARG A 256 26.52 -0.18 -45.07
CA ARG A 256 26.88 -1.09 -43.97
C ARG A 256 26.70 -2.57 -44.34
N SER A 257 26.18 -2.87 -45.53
CA SER A 257 26.02 -4.22 -46.09
C SER A 257 27.07 -4.58 -47.15
N MET A 258 28.12 -3.76 -47.32
CA MET A 258 29.35 -4.11 -48.04
C MET A 258 30.49 -4.31 -47.05
#